data_AF-A0A8B9KZI8-F1
#
_entry.id   AF-A0A8B9KZI8-F1
#
_cell.length_a   1.000
_cell.length_b   1.000
_cell.length_c   1.000
_cell.angle_alpha   90.00
_cell.angle_beta   90.00
_cell.angle_gamma   90.00
#
_symmetry.space_group_name_H-M   'P 1'
#
loop_
_entity.id
_entity.type
_entity.pdbx_description
1 polymer ?
#
loop_
_entity_poly.entity_id
_entity_poly.type
_entity_poly.pdbx_seq_one_letter_code
_entity_poly.pdbx_strand_id
1 'polypeptide(L)'
;MRVFSNMAVLCLQESLSEVEEKYKKAMVSNAQLDNDKANLIYQVDTLKDVIEEMEEQMSELRRETEDKSKELERQKHTCTVLTHKQEELKEGIRQRDELIEKHGLVIIPEGTPNGDVNHEPPTSGITVVTQEAAQVLESAGDGPLDVRLRKLAEEKDELLAQVRQQINKLCMCTLSYANRQISEYKFKLSKAEQEMGTMEQNVSRLEGQVSRYKAAADNSEKVEDELKAEKRKLQRELRTALDKIEEMEMTNSHLVKRLEKMKANRNAHLSQQ
;
A
#
# COMPACT_ATOMS: atom_id res chain seq x y z
N MET A 1 -2.15 -39.72 -85.10
CA MET A 1 -1.29 -38.66 -84.51
C MET A 1 -2.08 -37.50 -83.89
N ARG A 2 -3.09 -36.90 -84.56
CA ARG A 2 -3.86 -35.75 -83.99
C ARG A 2 -4.54 -36.02 -82.64
N VAL A 3 -5.13 -37.20 -82.44
CA VAL A 3 -5.82 -37.56 -81.18
C VAL A 3 -4.87 -37.61 -79.98
N PHE A 4 -3.68 -38.20 -80.14
CA PHE A 4 -2.65 -38.24 -79.09
C PHE A 4 -2.07 -36.85 -78.79
N SER A 5 -1.91 -36.01 -79.83
CA SER A 5 -1.47 -34.62 -79.65
C SER A 5 -2.50 -33.81 -78.87
N ASN A 6 -3.78 -33.95 -79.18
CA ASN A 6 -4.86 -33.26 -78.45
C ASN A 6 -4.96 -33.73 -77.00
N MET A 7 -4.78 -35.03 -76.73
CA MET A 7 -4.81 -35.55 -75.36
C MET A 7 -3.64 -35.02 -74.51
N ALA A 8 -2.43 -34.94 -75.10
CA ALA A 8 -1.27 -34.37 -74.40
C ALA A 8 -1.43 -32.87 -74.11
N VAL A 9 -2.05 -32.12 -75.04
CA VAL A 9 -2.36 -30.70 -74.84
C VAL A 9 -3.39 -30.52 -73.71
N LEU A 10 -4.44 -31.35 -73.66
CA LEU A 10 -5.43 -31.34 -72.58
C LEU A 10 -4.80 -31.60 -71.20
N CYS A 11 -3.97 -32.64 -71.07
CA CYS A 11 -3.29 -32.93 -69.79
C CYS A 11 -2.35 -31.80 -69.34
N LEU A 12 -1.66 -31.15 -70.27
CA LEU A 12 -0.80 -30.01 -69.95
C LEU A 12 -1.62 -28.78 -69.53
N GLN A 13 -2.79 -28.56 -70.14
CA GLN A 13 -3.70 -27.50 -69.74
C GLN A 13 -4.29 -27.74 -68.34
N GLU A 14 -4.66 -28.98 -68.01
CA GLU A 14 -5.14 -29.34 -66.67
C GLU A 14 -4.04 -29.15 -65.62
N SER A 15 -2.81 -29.62 -65.91
CA SER A 15 -1.67 -29.44 -65.00
C SER A 15 -1.30 -27.96 -64.80
N LEU A 16 -1.34 -27.16 -65.88
CA LEU A 16 -1.12 -25.71 -65.79
C LEU A 16 -2.19 -25.04 -64.91
N SER A 17 -3.46 -25.38 -65.13
CA SER A 17 -4.58 -24.85 -64.33
C SER A 17 -4.44 -25.20 -62.85
N GLU A 18 -4.00 -26.42 -62.52
CA GLU A 18 -3.80 -26.86 -61.14
C GLU A 18 -2.67 -26.08 -60.43
N VAL A 19 -1.56 -25.85 -61.15
CA VAL A 19 -0.43 -25.06 -60.63
C VAL A 19 -0.83 -23.59 -60.46
N GLU A 20 -1.57 -23.02 -61.41
CA GLU A 20 -2.09 -21.65 -61.31
C GLU A 20 -3.02 -21.47 -60.11
N GLU A 21 -3.87 -22.45 -59.81
CA GLU A 21 -4.76 -22.40 -58.64
C GLU A 21 -3.98 -22.51 -57.33
N LYS A 22 -2.97 -23.39 -57.26
CA LYS A 22 -2.06 -23.51 -56.11
C LYS A 22 -1.28 -22.21 -55.88
N TYR A 23 -0.77 -21.59 -56.95
CA TYR A 23 -0.07 -20.31 -56.86
C TYR A 23 -0.99 -19.20 -56.32
N LYS A 24 -2.23 -19.11 -56.80
CA LYS A 24 -3.21 -18.14 -56.28
C LYS A 24 -3.48 -18.35 -54.78
N LYS A 25 -3.68 -19.60 -54.34
CA LYS A 25 -3.86 -19.92 -52.91
C LYS A 25 -2.64 -19.52 -52.07
N ALA A 26 -1.43 -19.81 -52.55
CA ALA A 26 -0.20 -19.42 -51.88
C ALA A 26 -0.05 -17.90 -51.79
N MET A 27 -0.41 -17.16 -52.85
CA MET A 27 -0.34 -15.70 -52.86
C MET A 27 -1.32 -15.07 -51.85
N VAL A 28 -2.55 -15.58 -51.77
CA VAL A 28 -3.54 -15.13 -50.77
C VAL A 28 -3.06 -15.45 -49.35
N SER A 29 -2.52 -16.65 -49.12
CA SER A 29 -1.95 -17.03 -47.83
C SER A 29 -0.77 -16.13 -47.45
N ASN A 30 0.10 -15.77 -48.40
CA ASN A 30 1.26 -14.93 -48.13
C ASN A 30 0.84 -13.49 -47.77
N ALA A 31 -0.14 -12.94 -48.49
CA ALA A 31 -0.72 -11.64 -48.16
C ALA A 31 -1.39 -11.63 -46.77
N GLN A 32 -2.04 -12.74 -46.37
CA GLN A 32 -2.60 -12.86 -45.03
C GLN A 32 -1.50 -12.87 -43.97
N LEU A 33 -0.44 -13.67 -44.18
CA LEU A 33 0.71 -13.74 -43.27
C LEU A 33 1.43 -12.39 -43.13
N ASP A 34 1.54 -11.60 -44.20
CA ASP A 34 2.13 -10.27 -44.13
C ASP A 34 1.29 -9.30 -43.29
N ASN A 35 -0.05 -9.38 -43.38
CA ASN A 35 -0.93 -8.59 -42.52
C ASN A 35 -0.83 -9.03 -41.05
N ASP A 36 -0.83 -10.34 -40.78
CA ASP A 36 -0.71 -10.86 -39.43
C ASP A 36 0.65 -10.51 -38.81
N LYS A 37 1.73 -10.57 -39.61
CA LYS A 37 3.07 -10.12 -39.21
C LYS A 37 3.07 -8.62 -38.86
N ALA A 38 2.45 -7.78 -39.69
CA ALA A 38 2.36 -6.36 -39.39
C ALA A 38 1.60 -6.11 -38.07
N ASN A 39 0.45 -6.77 -37.88
CA ASN A 39 -0.33 -6.68 -36.65
C ASN A 39 0.47 -7.11 -35.41
N LEU A 40 1.21 -8.22 -35.51
CA LEU A 40 2.04 -8.71 -34.43
C LEU A 40 3.18 -7.75 -34.09
N ILE A 41 3.79 -7.10 -35.09
CA ILE A 41 4.81 -6.08 -34.85
C ILE A 41 4.23 -4.92 -34.03
N TYR A 42 3.06 -4.39 -34.42
CA TYR A 42 2.41 -3.32 -33.66
C TYR A 42 2.05 -3.73 -32.23
N GLN A 43 1.58 -4.96 -32.03
CA GLN A 43 1.28 -5.47 -30.70
C GLN A 43 2.53 -5.59 -29.84
N VAL A 44 3.63 -6.10 -30.40
CA VAL A 44 4.92 -6.20 -29.70
C VAL A 44 5.42 -4.82 -29.27
N ASP A 45 5.32 -3.81 -30.12
CA ASP A 45 5.78 -2.47 -29.77
C ASP A 45 4.89 -1.84 -28.69
N THR A 46 3.57 -1.99 -28.79
CA THR A 46 2.65 -1.52 -27.73
C THR A 46 2.94 -2.20 -26.39
N LEU A 47 3.24 -3.51 -26.41
CA LEU A 47 3.56 -4.26 -25.19
C LEU A 47 4.91 -3.83 -24.59
N LYS A 48 5.89 -3.45 -25.40
CA LYS A 48 7.15 -2.89 -24.89
C LYS A 48 6.91 -1.57 -24.16
N ASP A 49 6.10 -0.67 -24.73
CA ASP A 49 5.77 0.61 -24.09
C ASP A 49 5.10 0.38 -22.71
N VAL A 50 4.20 -0.60 -22.63
CA VAL A 50 3.55 -0.98 -21.36
C VAL A 50 4.55 -1.58 -20.37
N ILE A 51 5.51 -2.40 -20.83
CA ILE A 51 6.56 -2.97 -19.97
C ILE A 51 7.45 -1.85 -19.41
N GLU A 52 7.87 -0.90 -20.24
CA GLU A 52 8.69 0.25 -19.81
C GLU A 52 7.95 1.10 -18.76
N GLU A 53 6.66 1.41 -18.98
CA GLU A 53 5.84 2.12 -18.00
C GLU A 53 5.72 1.35 -16.66
N MET A 54 5.54 0.02 -16.73
CA MET A 54 5.48 -0.83 -15.53
C MET A 54 6.82 -0.88 -14.78
N GLU A 55 7.96 -0.89 -15.50
CA GLU A 55 9.28 -0.86 -14.89
C GLU A 55 9.54 0.46 -14.14
N GLU A 56 9.13 1.59 -14.71
CA GLU A 56 9.20 2.89 -14.05
C GLU A 56 8.34 2.93 -12.77
N GLN A 57 7.09 2.47 -12.85
CA GLN A 57 6.19 2.40 -11.69
C GLN A 57 6.75 1.48 -10.58
N MET A 58 7.34 0.35 -10.94
CA MET A 58 8.01 -0.54 -9.98
C MET A 58 9.20 0.16 -9.30
N SER A 59 10.00 0.93 -10.05
CA SER A 59 11.14 1.67 -9.52
C SER A 59 10.69 2.73 -8.50
N GLU A 60 9.64 3.49 -8.83
CA GLU A 60 9.07 4.50 -7.93
C GLU A 60 8.52 3.89 -6.64
N LEU A 61 7.74 2.81 -6.75
CA LEU A 61 7.20 2.11 -5.58
C LEU A 61 8.29 1.55 -4.67
N ARG A 62 9.38 1.04 -5.24
CA ARG A 62 10.54 0.58 -4.46
C ARG A 62 11.16 1.72 -3.68
N ARG A 63 11.35 2.89 -4.31
CA ARG A 63 11.90 4.08 -3.64
C ARG A 63 10.99 4.57 -2.52
N GLU A 64 9.68 4.64 -2.76
CA GLU A 64 8.71 5.05 -1.74
C GLU A 64 8.67 4.09 -0.55
N THR A 65 8.77 2.78 -0.80
CA THR A 65 8.83 1.75 0.25
C THR A 65 10.08 1.93 1.11
N GLU A 66 11.22 2.24 0.50
CA GLU A 66 12.47 2.48 1.21
C GLU A 66 12.40 3.75 2.07
N ASP A 67 11.82 4.83 1.55
CA ASP A 67 11.63 6.08 2.28
C ASP A 67 10.67 5.90 3.48
N LYS A 68 9.57 5.16 3.28
CA LYS A 68 8.65 4.78 4.38
C LYS A 68 9.32 3.91 5.42
N SER A 69 10.17 2.97 5.01
CA SER A 69 10.93 2.14 5.95
C SER A 69 11.88 2.97 6.81
N LYS A 70 12.58 3.96 6.22
CA LYS A 70 13.45 4.89 6.97
C LYS A 70 12.65 5.73 7.96
N GLU A 71 11.47 6.22 7.57
CA GLU A 71 10.61 7.00 8.45
C GLU A 71 10.05 6.17 9.61
N LEU A 72 9.67 4.92 9.36
CA LEU A 72 9.24 3.98 10.40
C LEU A 72 10.33 3.78 11.46
N GLU A 73 11.59 3.60 11.05
CA GLU A 73 12.70 3.44 12.00
C GLU A 73 12.96 4.70 12.82
N ARG A 74 12.79 5.90 12.24
CA ARG A 74 12.85 7.17 12.99
C ARG A 74 11.72 7.29 14.01
N GLN A 75 10.51 6.90 13.63
CA GLN A 75 9.36 6.92 14.54
C GLN A 75 9.53 5.93 15.69
N LYS A 76 10.02 4.71 15.41
CA LYS A 76 10.35 3.74 16.45
C LYS A 76 11.35 4.30 17.45
N HIS A 77 12.44 4.91 16.97
CA HIS A 77 13.43 5.54 17.84
C HIS A 77 12.81 6.63 18.72
N THR A 78 11.98 7.50 18.14
CA THR A 78 11.27 8.56 18.88
C THR A 78 10.35 7.98 19.94
N CYS A 79 9.61 6.91 19.61
CA CYS A 79 8.74 6.21 20.54
C CYS A 79 9.52 5.65 21.74
N THR A 80 10.66 4.99 21.49
CA THR A 80 11.54 4.49 22.55
C THR A 80 12.01 5.59 23.50
N VAL A 81 12.42 6.75 22.97
CA VAL A 81 12.84 7.90 23.79
C VAL A 81 11.69 8.41 24.66
N LEU A 82 10.48 8.52 24.10
CA LEU A 82 9.30 8.97 24.84
C LEU A 82 8.86 7.97 25.91
N THR A 83 8.94 6.67 25.64
CA THR A 83 8.66 5.63 26.62
C THR A 83 9.60 5.75 27.81
N HIS A 84 10.90 5.92 27.57
CA HIS A 84 11.87 6.11 28.66
C HIS A 84 11.56 7.37 29.47
N LYS A 85 11.20 8.47 28.79
CA LYS A 85 10.83 9.71 29.48
C LYS A 85 9.56 9.57 30.33
N GLN A 86 8.60 8.78 29.86
CA GLN A 86 7.38 8.47 30.60
C GLN A 86 7.68 7.66 31.86
N GLU A 87 8.60 6.69 31.78
CA GLU A 87 9.05 5.91 32.93
C GLU A 87 9.73 6.78 33.99
N GLU A 88 10.64 7.68 33.58
CA GLU A 88 11.28 8.64 34.49
C GLU A 88 10.25 9.51 35.24
N LEU A 89 9.25 10.04 34.53
CA LEU A 89 8.22 10.89 35.12
C LEU A 89 7.30 10.10 36.06
N LYS A 90 6.93 8.86 35.69
CA LYS A 90 6.15 7.97 36.57
C LYS A 90 6.89 7.66 37.86
N GLU A 91 8.20 7.41 37.76
CA GLU A 91 9.04 7.17 38.94
C GLU A 91 9.14 8.41 39.83
N GLY A 92 9.31 9.60 39.24
CA GLY A 92 9.28 10.85 39.98
C GLY A 92 7.95 11.10 40.72
N ILE A 93 6.81 10.74 40.12
CA ILE A 93 5.50 10.82 40.79
C ILE A 93 5.44 9.83 41.96
N ARG A 94 5.84 8.56 41.75
CA ARG A 94 5.90 7.54 42.80
C ARG A 94 6.69 8.01 44.02
N GLN A 95 7.88 8.57 43.79
CA GLN A 95 8.73 9.08 44.87
C GLN A 95 8.05 10.20 45.65
N ARG A 96 7.34 11.12 44.98
CA ARG A 96 6.56 12.16 45.68
C ARG A 96 5.41 11.57 46.50
N ASP A 97 4.68 10.61 45.95
CA ASP A 97 3.53 10.01 46.63
C ASP A 97 3.99 9.24 47.88
N GLU A 98 5.13 8.53 47.80
CA GLU A 98 5.76 7.88 48.96
C GLU A 98 6.20 8.89 50.03
N LEU A 99 6.77 10.03 49.61
CA LEU A 99 7.12 11.14 50.51
C LEU A 99 5.87 11.72 51.20
N ILE A 100 4.77 11.90 50.47
CA ILE A 100 3.49 12.40 50.99
C ILE A 100 2.94 11.43 52.05
N GLU A 101 2.93 10.13 51.75
CA GLU A 101 2.46 9.08 52.65
C GLU A 101 3.32 9.00 53.93
N LYS A 102 4.65 9.00 53.79
CA LYS A 102 5.59 8.92 54.93
C LYS A 102 5.46 10.09 55.91
N HIS A 103 5.05 11.26 55.42
CA HIS A 103 4.89 12.47 56.24
C HIS A 103 3.44 12.69 56.71
N GLY A 104 2.53 11.74 56.44
CA GLY A 104 1.14 11.79 56.91
C GLY A 104 0.32 12.95 56.31
N LEU A 105 0.71 13.43 55.12
CA LEU A 105 0.05 14.55 54.45
C LEU A 105 -1.23 14.05 53.77
N VAL A 106 -2.39 14.49 54.26
CA VAL A 106 -3.71 14.14 53.69
C VAL A 106 -4.16 15.25 52.73
N ILE A 107 -4.48 14.88 51.49
CA ILE A 107 -5.11 15.78 50.52
C ILE A 107 -6.58 15.94 50.92
N ILE A 108 -6.94 17.06 51.55
CA ILE A 108 -8.32 17.39 51.92
C ILE A 108 -8.99 18.08 50.71
N PRO A 109 -10.09 17.53 50.15
CA PRO A 109 -10.90 18.24 49.16
C PRO A 109 -11.77 19.28 49.89
N GLU A 110 -11.58 20.58 49.63
CA GLU A 110 -12.36 21.64 50.29
C GLU A 110 -13.84 21.63 49.87
N GLY A 111 -14.72 21.23 50.80
CA GLY A 111 -16.15 21.53 50.81
C GLY A 111 -16.52 22.25 52.12
N THR A 112 -17.09 23.46 52.01
CA THR A 112 -17.39 24.42 53.09
C THR A 112 -18.47 23.95 54.09
N PRO A 113 -18.31 24.18 55.42
CA PRO A 113 -19.41 24.11 56.38
C PRO A 113 -19.75 25.47 57.00
N ASN A 114 -21.03 25.86 56.99
CA ASN A 114 -21.57 27.00 57.74
C ASN A 114 -22.35 26.55 58.98
N GLY A 115 -22.12 27.25 60.11
CA GLY A 115 -23.03 27.59 61.24
C GLY A 115 -23.63 26.43 62.04
N ASP A 116 -23.84 26.49 63.35
CA ASP A 116 -24.26 27.62 64.21
C ASP A 116 -24.33 27.11 65.66
N VAL A 117 -23.90 27.86 66.71
CA VAL A 117 -24.41 27.77 68.10
C VAL A 117 -24.08 29.06 68.91
N ASN A 118 -25.11 29.61 69.55
CA ASN A 118 -25.21 30.78 70.44
C ASN A 118 -24.54 30.65 71.84
N HIS A 119 -24.09 31.77 72.45
CA HIS A 119 -24.60 32.43 73.70
C HIS A 119 -23.53 33.27 74.48
N GLU A 120 -23.92 34.47 74.96
CA GLU A 120 -23.27 35.42 75.93
C GLU A 120 -22.83 34.82 77.32
N PRO A 121 -22.25 35.58 78.30
CA PRO A 121 -21.12 36.55 78.37
C PRO A 121 -20.07 36.14 79.49
N PRO A 122 -19.04 36.94 79.87
CA PRO A 122 -17.74 36.42 80.34
C PRO A 122 -17.59 36.25 81.86
N THR A 123 -16.83 35.24 82.28
CA THR A 123 -16.22 35.13 83.62
C THR A 123 -14.70 35.15 83.50
N SER A 124 -14.07 36.11 84.19
CA SER A 124 -12.61 36.20 84.31
C SER A 124 -12.07 35.02 85.12
N GLY A 125 -11.42 34.08 84.44
CA GLY A 125 -10.59 33.04 85.03
C GLY A 125 -9.22 33.04 84.36
N ILE A 126 -8.15 32.93 85.16
CA ILE A 126 -6.79 32.73 84.65
C ILE A 126 -6.80 31.46 83.81
N THR A 127 -6.60 31.61 82.50
CA THR A 127 -6.64 30.50 81.54
C THR A 127 -5.21 30.02 81.32
N VAL A 128 -4.95 28.75 81.66
CA VAL A 128 -3.65 28.11 81.41
C VAL A 128 -3.66 27.61 79.96
N VAL A 129 -2.71 28.08 79.15
CA VAL A 129 -2.55 27.69 77.74
C VAL A 129 -1.26 26.88 77.55
N THR A 130 -1.19 26.10 76.47
CA THR A 130 0.04 25.36 76.12
C THR A 130 1.15 26.32 75.70
N GLN A 131 2.41 25.87 75.77
CA GLN A 131 3.56 26.69 75.41
C GLN A 131 3.50 27.12 73.93
N GLU A 132 3.00 26.28 73.02
CA GLU A 132 2.79 26.70 71.62
C GLU A 132 1.71 27.78 71.48
N ALA A 133 0.59 27.65 72.20
CA ALA A 133 -0.49 28.62 72.18
C ALA A 133 -0.05 29.99 72.74
N ALA A 134 0.77 29.99 73.80
CA ALA A 134 1.36 31.21 74.35
C ALA A 134 2.26 31.92 73.32
N GLN A 135 3.06 31.15 72.58
CA GLN A 135 4.02 31.67 71.60
C GLN A 135 3.33 32.24 70.35
N VAL A 136 2.28 31.58 69.85
CA VAL A 136 1.44 32.07 68.74
C VAL A 136 0.69 33.34 69.12
N LEU A 137 0.19 33.41 70.36
CA LEU A 137 -0.38 34.63 70.88
C LEU A 137 0.69 35.72 70.94
N GLU A 138 1.92 35.42 71.39
CA GLU A 138 3.03 36.40 71.53
C GLU A 138 3.36 37.05 70.18
N SER A 139 3.34 36.28 69.08
CA SER A 139 3.50 36.82 67.73
C SER A 139 2.38 37.75 67.27
N ALA A 140 1.18 37.67 67.86
CA ALA A 140 0.06 38.57 67.55
C ALA A 140 0.19 39.99 68.17
N GLY A 141 1.26 40.22 68.95
CA GLY A 141 1.57 41.48 69.62
C GLY A 141 0.81 41.70 70.94
N ASP A 142 0.98 42.89 71.52
CA ASP A 142 0.36 43.26 72.80
C ASP A 142 -1.12 43.64 72.69
N GLY A 143 -1.89 43.27 73.72
CA GLY A 143 -3.32 43.57 73.84
C GLY A 143 -4.10 42.46 74.56
N PRO A 144 -5.38 42.71 74.89
CA PRO A 144 -6.24 41.69 75.45
C PRO A 144 -6.44 40.52 74.46
N LEU A 145 -6.72 39.34 75.01
CA LEU A 145 -6.72 38.06 74.29
C LEU A 145 -7.65 38.07 73.06
N ASP A 146 -8.78 38.74 73.15
CA ASP A 146 -9.76 38.90 72.07
C ASP A 146 -9.19 39.66 70.87
N VAL A 147 -8.36 40.69 71.11
CA VAL A 147 -7.70 41.48 70.06
C VAL A 147 -6.61 40.66 69.37
N ARG A 148 -5.83 39.88 70.13
CA ARG A 148 -4.78 39.01 69.59
C ARG A 148 -5.36 37.87 68.75
N LEU A 149 -6.44 37.24 69.23
CA LEU A 149 -7.16 36.21 68.50
C LEU A 149 -7.80 36.76 67.21
N ARG A 150 -8.33 37.99 67.24
CA ARG A 150 -8.90 38.64 66.04
C ARG A 150 -7.83 38.92 64.99
N LYS A 151 -6.67 39.45 65.37
CA LYS A 151 -5.54 39.67 64.45
C LYS A 151 -5.07 38.37 63.81
N LEU A 152 -4.89 37.31 64.61
CA LEU A 152 -4.52 35.99 64.10
C LEU A 152 -5.58 35.41 63.15
N ALA A 153 -6.87 35.65 63.42
CA ALA A 153 -7.95 35.25 62.53
C ALA A 153 -7.93 36.04 61.21
N GLU A 154 -7.71 37.35 61.25
CA GLU A 154 -7.57 38.21 60.08
C GLU A 154 -6.36 37.80 59.22
N GLU A 155 -5.19 37.58 59.83
CA GLU A 155 -3.99 37.08 59.14
C GLU A 155 -4.21 35.70 58.52
N LYS A 156 -4.88 34.79 59.25
CA LYS A 156 -5.26 33.48 58.71
C LYS A 156 -6.17 33.62 57.49
N ASP A 157 -7.20 34.46 57.57
CA ASP A 157 -8.15 34.67 56.48
C ASP A 157 -7.48 35.32 55.26
N GLU A 158 -6.53 36.24 55.49
CA GLU A 158 -5.74 36.87 54.43
C GLU A 158 -4.77 35.88 53.78
N LEU A 159 -4.10 35.02 54.55
CA LEU A 159 -3.28 33.93 54.03
C LEU A 159 -4.12 32.91 53.24
N LEU A 160 -5.31 32.55 53.73
CA LEU A 160 -6.23 31.67 53.00
C LEU A 160 -6.67 32.29 51.67
N ALA A 161 -6.94 33.59 51.64
CA ALA A 161 -7.27 34.31 50.42
C ALA A 161 -6.10 34.30 49.42
N GLN A 162 -4.87 34.52 49.90
CA GLN A 162 -3.66 34.46 49.06
C GLN A 162 -3.42 33.05 48.48
N VAL A 163 -3.56 32.00 49.31
CA VAL A 163 -3.44 30.61 48.87
C VAL A 163 -4.49 30.30 47.80
N ARG A 164 -5.75 30.69 48.01
CA ARG A 164 -6.82 30.53 47.02
C ARG A 164 -6.53 31.29 45.72
N GLN A 165 -5.99 32.51 45.81
CA GLN A 165 -5.61 33.29 44.63
C GLN A 165 -4.47 32.62 43.85
N GLN A 166 -3.44 32.13 44.53
CA GLN A 166 -2.32 31.43 43.89
C GLN A 166 -2.75 30.10 43.26
N ILE A 167 -3.60 29.32 43.93
CA ILE A 167 -4.18 28.09 43.36
C ILE A 167 -4.96 28.40 42.08
N ASN A 168 -5.84 29.41 42.11
CA ASN A 168 -6.61 29.80 40.93
C ASN A 168 -5.71 30.26 39.77
N LYS A 169 -4.68 31.05 40.07
CA LYS A 169 -3.74 31.55 39.07
C LYS A 169 -2.93 30.41 38.43
N LEU A 170 -2.45 29.47 39.25
CA LEU A 170 -1.74 28.28 38.78
C LEU A 170 -2.66 27.38 37.96
N CYS A 171 -3.89 27.15 38.42
CA CYS A 171 -4.90 26.36 37.72
C CYS A 171 -5.20 26.93 36.34
N MET A 172 -5.44 28.24 36.24
CA MET A 172 -5.69 28.93 34.97
C MET A 172 -4.52 28.82 33.98
N CYS A 173 -3.29 28.99 34.46
CA CYS A 173 -2.10 28.91 33.60
C CYS A 173 -1.90 27.48 33.07
N THR A 174 -2.09 26.48 33.95
CA THR A 174 -1.95 25.06 33.60
C THR A 174 -3.05 24.61 32.63
N LEU A 175 -4.30 25.02 32.87
CA LEU A 175 -5.43 24.77 31.97
C LEU A 175 -5.21 25.41 30.60
N SER A 176 -4.73 26.66 30.56
CA SER A 176 -4.44 27.36 29.31
C SER A 176 -3.37 26.64 28.48
N TYR A 177 -2.28 26.22 29.14
CA TYR A 177 -1.21 25.46 28.48
C TYR A 177 -1.69 24.10 27.97
N ALA A 178 -2.43 23.35 28.78
CA ALA A 178 -3.01 22.07 28.40
C ALA A 178 -3.97 22.22 27.22
N ASN A 179 -4.87 23.21 27.25
CA ASN A 179 -5.81 23.49 26.17
C ASN A 179 -5.09 23.85 24.86
N ARG A 180 -4.01 24.65 24.92
CA ARG A 180 -3.21 24.97 23.73
C ARG A 180 -2.62 23.73 23.09
N GLN A 181 -2.01 22.84 23.89
CA GLN A 181 -1.47 21.58 23.39
C GLN A 181 -2.55 20.68 22.81
N ILE A 182 -3.69 20.54 23.49
CA ILE A 182 -4.83 19.75 23.00
C ILE A 182 -5.27 20.25 21.62
N SER A 183 -5.40 21.57 21.44
CA SER A 183 -5.77 22.15 20.14
C SER A 183 -4.74 21.85 19.06
N GLU A 184 -3.44 21.93 19.39
CA GLU A 184 -2.37 21.63 18.44
C GLU A 184 -2.36 20.16 18.01
N TYR A 185 -2.54 19.23 18.96
CA TYR A 185 -2.65 17.80 18.66
C TYR A 185 -3.93 17.46 17.90
N LYS A 186 -5.06 18.09 18.21
CA LYS A 186 -6.30 17.92 17.44
C LYS A 186 -6.13 18.34 15.98
N PHE A 187 -5.44 19.45 15.73
CA PHE A 187 -5.16 19.89 14.37
C PHE A 187 -4.27 18.91 13.60
N LYS A 188 -3.19 18.44 14.24
CA LYS A 188 -2.29 17.43 13.64
C LYS A 188 -3.03 16.12 13.35
N LEU A 189 -3.87 15.66 14.27
CA LEU A 189 -4.71 14.48 14.09
C LEU A 189 -5.65 14.64 12.90
N SER A 190 -6.38 15.74 12.83
CA SER A 190 -7.31 16.01 11.72
C SER A 190 -6.62 16.03 10.36
N LYS A 191 -5.41 16.60 10.29
CA LYS A 191 -4.62 16.58 9.05
C LYS A 191 -4.19 15.16 8.66
N ALA A 192 -3.72 14.37 9.62
CA ALA A 192 -3.33 12.98 9.39
C ALA A 192 -4.53 12.12 8.95
N GLU A 193 -5.72 12.33 9.54
CA GLU A 193 -6.96 11.65 9.15
C GLU A 193 -7.36 11.96 7.70
N GLN A 194 -7.21 13.22 7.26
CA GLN A 194 -7.49 13.62 5.87
C GLN A 194 -6.49 12.98 4.89
N GLU A 195 -5.20 12.98 5.23
CA GLU A 195 -4.16 12.32 4.42
C GLU A 195 -4.41 10.81 4.33
N MET A 196 -4.78 10.17 5.45
CA MET A 196 -5.14 8.75 5.50
C MET A 196 -6.31 8.42 4.56
N GLY A 197 -7.39 9.20 4.60
CA GLY A 197 -8.53 8.98 3.70
C GLY A 197 -8.19 9.14 2.21
N THR A 198 -7.25 10.04 1.87
CA THR A 198 -6.75 10.18 0.50
C THR A 198 -5.94 8.95 0.07
N MET A 199 -5.09 8.44 0.96
CA MET A 199 -4.30 7.24 0.71
C MET A 199 -5.18 5.98 0.57
N GLU A 200 -6.24 5.85 1.37
CA GLU A 200 -7.20 4.75 1.26
C GLU A 200 -7.89 4.70 -0.11
N GLN A 201 -8.29 5.87 -0.65
CA GLN A 201 -8.85 5.96 -2.00
C GLN A 201 -7.86 5.53 -3.08
N ASN A 202 -6.60 5.94 -2.94
CA ASN A 202 -5.53 5.54 -3.85
C ASN A 202 -5.29 4.02 -3.82
N VAL A 203 -5.24 3.43 -2.62
CA VAL A 203 -5.11 1.98 -2.44
C VAL A 203 -6.26 1.25 -3.14
N SER A 204 -7.51 1.66 -2.91
CA SER A 204 -8.67 1.04 -3.54
C SER A 204 -8.62 1.08 -5.07
N ARG A 205 -8.17 2.20 -5.65
CA ARG A 205 -7.97 2.32 -7.11
C ARG A 205 -6.89 1.37 -7.62
N LEU A 206 -5.75 1.30 -6.93
CA LEU A 206 -4.62 0.44 -7.30
C LEU A 206 -4.98 -1.04 -7.18
N GLU A 207 -5.68 -1.44 -6.12
CA GLU A 207 -6.21 -2.80 -5.96
C GLU A 207 -7.10 -3.20 -7.14
N GLY A 208 -7.97 -2.29 -7.59
CA GLY A 208 -8.79 -2.49 -8.78
C GLY A 208 -7.98 -2.66 -10.07
N GLN A 209 -6.87 -1.94 -10.23
CA GLN A 209 -5.96 -2.10 -11.37
C GLN A 209 -5.24 -3.44 -11.33
N VAL A 210 -4.69 -3.83 -10.18
CA VAL A 210 -4.00 -5.12 -9.98
C VAL A 210 -4.93 -6.29 -10.31
N SER A 211 -6.18 -6.23 -9.86
CA SER A 211 -7.18 -7.26 -10.17
C SER A 211 -7.41 -7.41 -11.68
N ARG A 212 -7.50 -6.30 -12.42
CA ARG A 212 -7.66 -6.32 -13.88
C ARG A 212 -6.43 -6.88 -14.60
N TYR A 213 -5.23 -6.45 -14.20
CA TYR A 213 -4.00 -6.95 -14.82
C TYR A 213 -3.80 -8.45 -14.57
N LYS A 214 -4.13 -8.92 -13.37
CA LYS A 214 -4.10 -10.36 -13.07
C LYS A 214 -5.03 -11.15 -13.98
N ALA A 215 -6.28 -10.71 -14.14
CA ALA A 215 -7.22 -11.38 -15.03
C ALA A 215 -6.77 -11.38 -16.50
N ALA A 216 -6.15 -10.29 -16.96
CA ALA A 216 -5.60 -10.19 -18.30
C ALA A 216 -4.39 -11.14 -18.50
N ALA A 217 -3.50 -11.22 -17.53
CA ALA A 217 -2.35 -12.13 -17.55
C ALA A 217 -2.80 -13.61 -17.57
N ASP A 218 -3.72 -13.99 -16.69
CA ASP A 218 -4.30 -15.34 -16.64
C ASP A 218 -4.97 -15.72 -17.98
N ASN A 219 -5.59 -14.76 -18.66
CA ASN A 219 -6.18 -14.99 -19.99
C ASN A 219 -5.11 -15.14 -21.08
N SER A 220 -4.07 -14.32 -21.04
CA SER A 220 -2.95 -14.40 -21.99
C SER A 220 -2.20 -15.73 -21.88
N GLU A 221 -1.97 -16.23 -20.67
CA GLU A 221 -1.32 -17.53 -20.44
C GLU A 221 -2.12 -18.67 -21.07
N LYS A 222 -3.45 -18.67 -20.90
CA LYS A 222 -4.34 -19.66 -21.53
C LYS A 222 -4.24 -19.63 -23.05
N VAL A 223 -4.27 -18.45 -23.66
CA VAL A 223 -4.15 -18.29 -25.12
C VAL A 223 -2.78 -18.77 -25.61
N GLU A 224 -1.70 -18.50 -24.87
CA GLU A 224 -0.36 -18.97 -25.23
C GLU A 224 -0.28 -20.51 -25.23
N ASP A 225 -0.89 -21.16 -24.24
CA ASP A 225 -0.93 -22.62 -24.17
C ASP A 225 -1.75 -23.25 -25.30
N GLU A 226 -2.86 -22.63 -25.68
CA GLU A 226 -3.66 -23.04 -26.86
C GLU A 226 -2.84 -22.93 -28.15
N LEU A 227 -2.15 -21.80 -28.36
CA LEU A 227 -1.29 -21.60 -29.54
C LEU A 227 -0.10 -22.57 -29.56
N LYS A 228 0.50 -22.90 -28.41
CA LYS A 228 1.53 -23.93 -28.31
C LYS A 228 0.99 -25.30 -28.70
N ALA A 229 -0.23 -25.65 -28.28
CA ALA A 229 -0.87 -26.91 -28.65
C ALA A 229 -1.15 -26.98 -30.15
N GLU A 230 -1.67 -25.89 -30.73
CA GLU A 230 -1.95 -25.79 -32.17
C GLU A 230 -0.68 -25.85 -33.01
N LYS A 231 0.38 -25.14 -32.62
CA LYS A 231 1.71 -25.23 -33.25
C LYS A 231 2.21 -26.67 -33.32
N ARG A 232 2.11 -27.43 -32.22
CA ARG A 232 2.52 -28.86 -32.18
C ARG A 232 1.64 -29.74 -33.07
N LYS A 233 0.36 -29.41 -33.23
CA LYS A 233 -0.55 -30.11 -34.15
C LYS A 233 -0.15 -29.85 -35.60
N LEU A 234 -0.01 -28.58 -35.99
CA LEU A 234 0.38 -28.19 -37.34
C LEU A 234 1.77 -28.70 -37.72
N GLN A 235 2.73 -28.73 -36.79
CA GLN A 235 4.04 -29.34 -37.03
C GLN A 235 3.96 -30.84 -37.35
N ARG A 236 3.04 -31.58 -36.70
CA ARG A 236 2.82 -33.00 -37.00
C ARG A 236 2.18 -33.18 -38.38
N GLU A 237 1.18 -32.37 -38.70
CA GLU A 237 0.52 -32.40 -40.01
C GLU A 237 1.49 -32.06 -41.15
N LEU A 238 2.34 -31.05 -40.95
CA LEU A 238 3.39 -30.68 -41.90
C LEU A 238 4.36 -31.83 -42.16
N ARG A 239 4.83 -32.52 -41.10
CA ARG A 239 5.72 -33.67 -41.28
C ARG A 239 5.05 -34.78 -42.09
N THR A 240 3.82 -35.14 -41.77
CA THR A 240 3.05 -36.14 -42.53
C THR A 240 2.88 -35.74 -44.00
N ALA A 241 2.62 -34.47 -44.28
CA ALA A 241 2.48 -33.97 -45.65
C ALA A 241 3.81 -34.02 -46.43
N LEU A 242 4.94 -33.69 -45.78
CA LEU A 242 6.27 -33.78 -46.38
C LEU A 242 6.64 -35.23 -46.71
N ASP A 243 6.41 -36.16 -45.78
CA ASP A 243 6.64 -37.59 -46.03
C ASP A 243 5.83 -38.07 -47.25
N LYS A 244 4.59 -37.58 -47.42
CA LYS A 244 3.75 -37.89 -48.57
C LYS A 244 4.27 -37.30 -49.88
N ILE A 245 4.84 -36.10 -49.84
CA ILE A 245 5.46 -35.47 -51.01
C ILE A 245 6.67 -36.29 -51.45
N GLU A 246 7.55 -36.69 -50.53
CA GLU A 246 8.72 -37.52 -50.84
C GLU A 246 8.33 -38.85 -51.51
N GLU A 247 7.29 -39.53 -50.98
CA GLU A 247 6.75 -40.75 -51.63
C GLU A 247 6.29 -40.48 -53.07
N MET A 248 5.54 -39.38 -53.28
CA MET A 248 5.05 -39.00 -54.60
C MET A 248 6.18 -38.63 -55.55
N GLU A 249 7.21 -37.94 -55.08
CA GLU A 249 8.39 -37.59 -55.88
C GLU A 249 9.17 -38.84 -56.32
N MET A 250 9.34 -39.82 -55.43
CA MET A 250 9.96 -41.10 -55.79
C MET A 250 9.15 -41.83 -56.85
N THR A 251 7.83 -41.97 -56.65
CA THR A 251 6.96 -42.65 -57.64
C THR A 251 6.95 -41.93 -58.98
N ASN A 252 6.91 -40.60 -59.00
CA ASN A 252 6.97 -39.81 -60.22
C ASN A 252 8.31 -39.99 -60.94
N SER A 253 9.43 -39.98 -60.22
CA SER A 253 10.77 -40.27 -60.78
C SER A 253 10.82 -41.65 -61.46
N HIS A 254 10.21 -42.68 -60.86
CA HIS A 254 10.10 -44.00 -61.48
C HIS A 254 9.26 -43.99 -62.76
N LEU A 255 8.13 -43.28 -62.75
CA LEU A 255 7.25 -43.16 -63.91
C LEU A 255 7.92 -42.41 -65.07
N VAL A 256 8.60 -41.31 -64.78
CA VAL A 256 9.38 -40.53 -65.77
C VAL A 256 10.42 -41.42 -66.45
N LYS A 257 11.22 -42.16 -65.68
CA LYS A 257 12.22 -43.11 -66.23
C LYS A 257 11.58 -44.18 -67.13
N ARG A 258 10.41 -44.70 -66.77
CA ARG A 258 9.67 -45.67 -67.61
C ARG A 258 9.17 -45.04 -68.91
N LEU A 259 8.64 -43.81 -68.84
CA LEU A 259 8.19 -43.06 -70.00
C LEU A 259 9.33 -42.78 -70.98
N GLU A 260 10.50 -42.38 -70.48
CA GLU A 260 11.69 -42.15 -71.29
C GLU A 260 12.13 -43.42 -72.04
N LYS A 261 12.16 -44.58 -71.34
CA LYS A 261 12.44 -45.87 -71.99
C LYS A 261 11.45 -46.18 -73.11
N MET A 262 10.14 -45.98 -72.87
CA MET A 262 9.13 -46.22 -73.90
C MET A 262 9.28 -45.26 -75.10
N LYS A 263 9.60 -43.99 -74.85
CA LYS A 263 9.89 -43.00 -75.90
C LYS A 263 11.10 -43.41 -76.73
N ALA A 264 12.19 -43.85 -76.09
CA ALA A 264 13.39 -44.32 -76.79
C ALA A 264 13.10 -45.54 -77.67
N ASN A 265 12.39 -46.55 -77.13
CA ASN A 265 12.00 -47.74 -77.89
C ASN A 265 11.13 -47.39 -79.10
N ARG A 266 10.17 -46.47 -78.93
CA ARG A 266 9.32 -45.99 -80.01
C ARG A 266 10.11 -45.28 -81.10
N ASN A 267 11.05 -44.41 -80.72
CA ASN A 267 11.89 -43.69 -81.67
C ASN A 267 12.79 -44.65 -82.46
N ALA A 268 13.36 -45.67 -81.80
CA ALA A 268 14.16 -46.70 -82.45
C ALA A 268 13.35 -47.53 -83.46
N HIS A 269 12.09 -47.84 -83.14
CA HIS A 269 11.19 -48.50 -84.09
C HIS A 269 10.85 -47.63 -85.30
N LEU A 270 10.63 -46.33 -85.09
CA LEU A 270 10.33 -45.40 -86.17
C LEU A 270 11.52 -45.16 -87.10
N SER A 271 12.76 -45.27 -86.61
CA SER A 271 13.96 -45.15 -87.45
C SER A 271 14.29 -46.40 -88.28
N GLN A 272 13.58 -47.51 -88.06
CA GLN A 272 13.74 -48.77 -88.80
C GLN A 272 12.68 -48.96 -89.91
N GLN A 273 11.72 -48.04 -90.02
CA GLN A 273 10.75 -47.96 -91.13
C GLN A 273 11.18 -46.90 -92.15
#